data_AF-A0A937MAN6-F1
#
_entry.id   AF-A0A937MAN6-F1
#
_cell.length_a   1.000
_cell.length_b   1.000
_cell.length_c   1.000
_cell.angle_alpha   90.00
_cell.angle_beta   90.00
_cell.angle_gamma   90.00
#
_symmetry.space_group_name_H-M   'P 1'
#
loop_
_entity.id
_entity.type
_entity.pdbx_description
1 polymer ?
#
loop_
_entity_poly.entity_id
_entity_poly.type
_entity_poly.pdbx_seq_one_letter_code
_entity_poly.pdbx_strand_id
1 'polypeptide(L)'
;MTIILILVVLPLVTEFVIKYAEEQGFYDQPSQRVADMLGLLGALTGNWWFAIVLGFVAGGTLFMWVDVLLRKITIIRPNIPTSIKMQFQAGSTNAVQLSNENIVSSHFERQEFNFAGENGELLDQRVLWVCVLVFTKPTHYGQIIVDAGNARIPEYQVLTQKHNCAIVRFNGDIGNVALEIKCIPSNPA
;
A
#
# COMPACT_ATOMS: atom_id res chain seq x y z
N MET A 1 -8.63 -13.93 20.48
CA MET A 1 -8.29 -15.22 21.15
C MET A 1 -7.55 -16.18 20.21
N THR A 2 -7.97 -16.31 18.95
CA THR A 2 -7.38 -17.22 17.94
C THR A 2 -5.91 -16.92 17.58
N ILE A 3 -5.53 -15.64 17.51
CA ILE A 3 -4.15 -15.23 17.16
C ILE A 3 -3.15 -15.62 18.26
N ILE A 4 -3.52 -15.48 19.54
CA ILE A 4 -2.66 -15.85 20.68
C ILE A 4 -2.48 -17.36 20.74
N LEU A 5 -3.54 -18.14 20.47
CA LEU A 5 -3.45 -19.59 20.42
C LEU A 5 -2.48 -20.05 19.31
N ILE A 6 -2.55 -19.45 18.13
CA ILE A 6 -1.63 -19.74 17.02
C ILE A 6 -0.20 -19.34 17.38
N LEU A 7 0.01 -18.17 17.98
CA LEU A 7 1.35 -17.70 18.34
C LEU A 7 2.02 -18.50 19.47
N VAL A 8 1.24 -19.17 20.33
CA VAL A 8 1.79 -19.94 21.46
C VAL A 8 1.85 -21.45 21.15
N VAL A 9 0.80 -22.01 20.55
CA VAL A 9 0.71 -23.46 20.30
C VAL A 9 1.58 -23.86 19.11
N LEU A 10 1.68 -23.02 18.08
CA LEU A 10 2.41 -23.37 16.86
C LEU A 10 3.93 -23.48 17.10
N PRO A 11 4.59 -22.59 17.87
CA PRO A 11 6.00 -22.79 18.25
C PRO A 11 6.21 -24.03 19.13
N LEU A 12 5.31 -24.31 20.08
CA LEU A 12 5.40 -25.49 20.95
C LEU A 12 5.29 -26.80 20.18
N VAL A 13 4.34 -26.90 19.25
CA VAL A 13 4.21 -28.07 18.36
C VAL A 13 5.40 -28.16 17.41
N THR A 14 5.87 -27.03 16.88
CA THR A 14 7.04 -27.01 15.98
C THR A 14 8.31 -27.44 16.72
N GLU A 15 8.55 -26.95 17.93
CA GLU A 15 9.70 -27.34 18.77
C GLU A 15 9.62 -28.81 19.20
N PHE A 16 8.42 -29.30 19.55
CA PHE A 16 8.21 -30.72 19.84
C PHE A 16 8.49 -31.60 18.63
N VAL A 17 8.00 -31.21 17.45
CA VAL A 17 8.24 -31.96 16.20
C VAL A 17 9.71 -31.89 15.79
N ILE A 18 10.37 -30.74 15.93
CA ILE A 18 11.81 -30.59 15.66
C ILE A 18 12.62 -31.43 16.62
N LYS A 19 12.38 -31.37 17.94
CA LYS A 19 13.08 -32.20 18.92
C LYS A 19 12.83 -33.68 18.72
N TYR A 20 11.59 -34.08 18.45
CA TYR A 20 11.28 -35.46 18.09
C TYR A 20 12.01 -35.88 16.82
N ALA A 21 12.13 -34.97 15.84
CA ALA A 21 12.87 -35.22 14.61
C ALA A 21 14.39 -35.28 14.85
N GLU A 22 14.95 -34.46 15.71
CA GLU A 22 16.36 -34.49 16.14
C GLU A 22 16.68 -35.77 16.91
N GLU A 23 15.85 -36.16 17.89
CA GLU A 23 16.02 -37.37 18.69
C GLU A 23 15.95 -38.65 17.86
N GLN A 24 15.16 -38.64 16.79
CA GLN A 24 15.05 -39.74 15.84
C GLN A 24 16.10 -39.65 14.71
N GLY A 25 17.03 -38.69 14.78
CA GLY A 25 18.11 -38.51 13.81
C GLY A 25 17.62 -38.15 12.40
N PHE A 26 16.45 -37.55 12.25
CA PHE A 26 15.89 -37.18 10.93
C PHE A 26 16.77 -36.17 10.20
N TYR A 27 17.52 -35.34 10.92
CA TYR A 27 18.38 -34.29 10.34
C TYR A 27 19.80 -34.75 10.01
N ASP A 28 20.24 -35.90 10.52
CA ASP A 28 21.61 -36.40 10.30
C ASP A 28 21.78 -37.06 8.92
N GLN A 29 20.69 -37.59 8.34
CA GLN A 29 20.69 -38.30 7.05
C GLN A 29 19.46 -37.97 6.19
N PRO A 30 19.32 -36.73 5.71
CA PRO A 30 18.14 -36.28 4.96
C PRO A 30 17.91 -37.09 3.67
N SER A 31 18.98 -37.50 2.99
CA SER A 31 18.88 -38.33 1.78
C SER A 31 18.32 -39.73 2.05
N GLN A 32 18.71 -40.35 3.18
CA GLN A 32 18.26 -41.68 3.58
C GLN A 32 16.77 -41.67 3.93
N ARG A 33 16.31 -40.64 4.64
CA ARG A 33 14.89 -40.49 5.03
C ARG A 33 13.99 -40.21 3.84
N VAL A 34 14.44 -39.41 2.86
CA VAL A 34 13.71 -39.23 1.60
C VAL A 34 13.60 -40.56 0.85
N ALA A 35 14.68 -41.36 0.83
CA ALA A 35 14.66 -42.70 0.24
C ALA A 35 13.68 -43.64 0.97
N ASP A 36 13.64 -43.63 2.30
CA ASP A 36 12.69 -44.42 3.11
C ASP A 36 11.24 -44.02 2.81
N MET A 37 10.97 -42.72 2.72
CA MET A 37 9.62 -42.19 2.45
C MET A 37 9.17 -42.52 1.02
N LEU A 38 10.07 -42.39 0.03
CA LEU A 38 9.82 -42.82 -1.34
C LEU A 38 9.64 -44.35 -1.43
N GLY A 39 10.38 -45.11 -0.63
CA GLY A 39 10.26 -46.56 -0.51
C GLY A 39 8.89 -46.97 0.05
N LEU A 40 8.42 -46.29 1.10
CA LEU A 40 7.09 -46.52 1.68
C LEU A 40 5.97 -46.14 0.71
N LEU A 41 6.10 -45.01 0.01
CA LEU A 41 5.15 -44.60 -1.03
C LEU A 41 5.15 -45.57 -2.22
N GLY A 42 6.32 -46.05 -2.63
CA GLY A 42 6.47 -47.08 -3.66
C GLY A 42 5.87 -48.41 -3.24
N ALA A 43 6.03 -48.81 -1.97
CA ALA A 43 5.45 -50.03 -1.41
C ALA A 43 3.91 -49.97 -1.33
N LEU A 44 3.34 -48.83 -0.94
CA LEU A 44 1.89 -48.63 -0.87
C LEU A 44 1.22 -48.63 -2.25
N THR A 45 1.91 -48.10 -3.26
CA THR A 45 1.35 -47.91 -4.60
C THR A 45 1.70 -49.06 -5.54
N GLY A 46 2.62 -49.93 -5.13
CA GLY A 46 3.18 -51.01 -5.95
C GLY A 46 3.93 -50.53 -7.18
N ASN A 47 4.17 -49.21 -7.33
CA ASN A 47 4.74 -48.63 -8.53
C ASN A 47 5.64 -47.42 -8.23
N TRP A 48 6.94 -47.59 -8.45
CA TRP A 48 7.96 -46.61 -8.07
C TRP A 48 7.82 -45.24 -8.77
N TRP A 49 7.31 -45.20 -10.00
CA TRP A 49 7.10 -43.93 -10.71
C TRP A 49 5.99 -43.09 -10.09
N PHE A 50 5.02 -43.71 -9.39
CA PHE A 50 3.92 -42.99 -8.75
C PHE A 50 4.41 -42.18 -7.54
N ALA A 51 5.40 -42.69 -6.81
CA ALA A 51 6.04 -41.95 -5.72
C ALA A 51 6.72 -40.66 -6.21
N ILE A 52 7.33 -40.68 -7.40
CA ILE A 52 7.92 -39.50 -8.04
C ILE A 52 6.83 -38.47 -8.35
N VAL A 53 5.72 -38.90 -8.98
CA VAL A 53 4.60 -38.01 -9.32
C VAL A 53 4.00 -37.37 -8.06
N LEU A 54 3.76 -38.17 -7.01
CA LEU A 54 3.27 -37.64 -5.72
C LEU A 54 4.26 -36.65 -5.09
N GLY A 55 5.55 -36.91 -5.17
CA GLY A 55 6.59 -35.98 -4.70
C GLY A 55 6.50 -34.62 -5.40
N PHE A 56 6.35 -34.62 -6.73
CA PHE A 56 6.14 -33.39 -7.49
C PHE A 56 4.85 -32.67 -7.12
N VAL A 57 3.74 -33.39 -6.93
CA VAL A 57 2.45 -32.80 -6.54
C VAL A 57 2.54 -32.19 -5.15
N ALA A 58 3.11 -32.89 -4.17
CA ALA A 58 3.28 -32.41 -2.81
C ALA A 58 4.22 -31.20 -2.75
N GLY A 59 5.37 -31.28 -3.43
CA GLY A 59 6.33 -30.18 -3.53
C GLY A 59 5.74 -28.95 -4.22
N GLY A 60 5.03 -29.14 -5.35
CA GLY A 60 4.34 -28.07 -6.07
C GLY A 60 3.23 -27.42 -5.25
N THR A 61 2.47 -28.22 -4.48
CA THR A 61 1.45 -27.71 -3.57
C THR A 61 2.06 -26.86 -2.47
N LEU A 62 3.15 -27.33 -1.84
CA LEU A 62 3.86 -26.59 -0.80
C LEU A 62 4.45 -25.29 -1.37
N PHE A 63 5.02 -25.33 -2.57
CA PHE A 63 5.50 -24.14 -3.27
C PHE A 63 4.38 -23.13 -3.55
N MET A 64 3.21 -23.57 -4.03
CA MET A 64 2.04 -22.70 -4.22
C MET A 64 1.57 -22.06 -2.91
N TRP A 65 1.54 -22.82 -1.81
CA TRP A 65 1.19 -22.29 -0.50
C TRP A 65 2.18 -21.23 -0.02
N VAL A 66 3.49 -21.47 -0.18
CA VAL A 66 4.54 -20.50 0.14
C VAL A 66 4.42 -19.26 -0.73
N ASP A 67 4.19 -19.38 -2.04
CA ASP A 67 3.98 -18.24 -2.95
C ASP A 67 2.76 -17.42 -2.53
N VAL A 68 1.63 -18.06 -2.21
CA VAL A 68 0.43 -17.38 -1.71
C VAL A 68 0.70 -16.65 -0.39
N LEU A 69 1.44 -17.27 0.54
CA LEU A 69 1.81 -16.65 1.81
C LEU A 69 2.75 -15.46 1.59
N LEU A 70 3.77 -15.59 0.75
CA LEU A 70 4.70 -14.51 0.42
C LEU A 70 3.99 -13.34 -0.27
N ARG A 71 3.06 -13.61 -1.18
CA ARG A 71 2.21 -12.57 -1.79
C ARG A 71 1.35 -11.87 -0.74
N LYS A 72 0.78 -12.60 0.21
CA LYS A 72 0.02 -12.00 1.33
C LYS A 72 0.88 -11.15 2.27
N ILE A 73 2.10 -11.59 2.58
CA ILE A 73 3.04 -10.83 3.40
C ILE A 73 3.52 -9.57 2.65
N THR A 74 3.73 -9.67 1.34
CA THR A 74 4.09 -8.51 0.48
C THR A 74 2.94 -7.50 0.37
N ILE A 75 1.69 -7.88 0.69
CA ILE A 75 0.53 -6.99 0.75
C ILE A 75 0.46 -6.23 2.10
N ILE A 76 1.37 -6.46 3.05
CA ILE A 76 1.57 -5.56 4.20
C ILE A 76 2.20 -4.27 3.67
N ARG A 77 1.34 -3.40 3.14
CA ARG A 77 1.72 -2.12 2.55
C ARG A 77 2.17 -1.22 3.69
N PRO A 78 3.42 -0.71 3.67
CA PRO A 78 3.88 0.19 4.70
C PRO A 78 2.98 1.44 4.72
N ASN A 79 2.40 1.72 5.88
CA ASN A 79 1.70 2.97 6.13
C ASN A 79 2.76 4.08 6.20
N ILE A 80 3.02 4.73 5.07
CA ILE A 80 3.96 5.84 4.98
C ILE A 80 3.16 7.12 5.20
N PRO A 81 3.39 7.87 6.29
CA PRO A 81 2.74 9.15 6.48
C PRO A 81 3.13 10.09 5.33
N THR A 82 2.12 10.61 4.66
CA THR A 82 2.28 11.59 3.58
C THR A 82 1.41 12.80 3.90
N SER A 83 2.05 13.93 4.13
CA SER A 83 1.38 15.18 4.46
C SER A 83 2.15 16.40 3.95
N ILE A 84 1.43 17.46 3.56
CA ILE A 84 2.04 18.76 3.27
C ILE A 84 1.19 19.87 3.87
N LYS A 85 1.85 20.79 4.58
CA LYS A 85 1.24 22.03 5.09
C LYS A 85 1.77 23.20 4.32
N MET A 86 0.87 24.05 3.84
CA MET A 86 1.19 25.24 3.06
C MET A 86 0.35 26.42 3.51
N GLN A 87 0.91 27.62 3.38
CA GLN A 87 0.22 28.88 3.62
C GLN A 87 0.20 29.69 2.34
N PHE A 88 -1.01 29.94 1.84
CA PHE A 88 -1.23 30.81 0.69
C PHE A 88 -1.40 32.25 1.20
N GLN A 89 -0.71 33.19 0.58
CA GLN A 89 -0.85 34.61 0.91
C GLN A 89 -1.86 35.26 -0.05
N ALA A 90 -2.67 36.19 0.44
CA ALA A 90 -3.61 36.95 -0.38
C ALA A 90 -2.86 37.67 -1.52
N GLY A 91 -3.36 37.55 -2.75
CA GLY A 91 -2.80 38.21 -3.93
C GLY A 91 -1.47 37.63 -4.44
N SER A 92 -0.96 36.57 -3.81
CA SER A 92 0.22 35.84 -4.27
C SER A 92 -0.18 34.49 -4.86
N THR A 93 0.42 34.12 -5.99
CA THR A 93 0.33 32.76 -6.52
C THR A 93 1.25 31.78 -5.78
N ASN A 94 2.15 32.29 -4.93
CA ASN A 94 3.15 31.49 -4.24
C ASN A 94 2.62 31.01 -2.89
N ALA A 95 2.70 29.70 -2.68
CA ALA A 95 2.49 29.07 -1.39
C ALA A 95 3.81 29.00 -0.62
N VAL A 96 3.76 29.26 0.69
CA VAL A 96 4.89 28.97 1.59
C VAL A 96 4.69 27.58 2.17
N GLN A 97 5.62 26.67 1.88
CA GLN A 97 5.61 25.33 2.48
C GLN A 97 6.03 25.42 3.95
N LEU A 98 5.14 25.00 4.86
CA LEU A 98 5.36 25.00 6.30
C LEU A 98 5.92 23.67 6.81
N SER A 99 5.40 22.55 6.28
CA SER A 99 5.91 21.22 6.58
C SER A 99 5.65 20.27 5.42
N ASN A 100 6.46 19.22 5.32
CA ASN A 100 6.36 18.22 4.27
C ASN A 100 6.86 16.87 4.80
N GLU A 101 6.03 15.86 4.62
CA GLU A 101 6.35 14.46 4.87
C GLU A 101 6.08 13.67 3.59
N ASN A 102 7.12 12.99 3.10
CA ASN A 102 7.07 12.11 1.93
C ASN A 102 6.62 12.78 0.61
N ILE A 103 6.80 14.10 0.47
CA ILE A 103 6.55 14.82 -0.79
C ILE A 103 7.86 15.39 -1.33
N VAL A 104 8.27 14.95 -2.52
CA VAL A 104 9.50 15.44 -3.17
C VAL A 104 9.27 16.78 -3.88
N SER A 105 8.07 16.96 -4.44
CA SER A 105 7.71 18.17 -5.17
C SER A 105 6.22 18.41 -5.06
N SER A 106 5.86 19.68 -4.94
CA SER A 106 4.48 20.14 -4.99
C SER A 106 4.39 21.32 -5.94
N HIS A 107 3.42 21.27 -6.86
CA HIS A 107 3.16 22.35 -7.79
C HIS A 107 1.71 22.81 -7.64
N PHE A 108 1.52 24.12 -7.59
CA PHE A 108 0.21 24.77 -7.49
C PHE A 108 0.05 25.72 -8.65
N GLU A 109 -0.99 25.50 -9.44
CA GLU A 109 -1.32 26.32 -10.59
C GLU A 109 -2.68 26.97 -10.36
N ARG A 110 -2.72 28.30 -10.39
CA ARG A 110 -3.95 29.08 -10.39
C ARG A 110 -4.40 29.29 -11.83
N GLN A 111 -5.62 28.87 -12.14
CA GLN A 111 -6.24 29.09 -13.44
C GLN A 111 -7.45 30.01 -13.28
N GLU A 112 -7.52 31.04 -14.11
CA GLU A 112 -8.58 32.04 -14.10
C GLU A 112 -9.31 32.02 -15.44
N PHE A 113 -10.62 31.82 -15.38
CA PHE A 113 -11.50 31.74 -16.54
C PHE A 113 -12.42 32.96 -16.52
N ASN A 114 -12.23 33.83 -17.49
CA ASN A 114 -13.06 34.99 -17.72
C ASN A 114 -14.04 34.67 -18.85
N PHE A 115 -15.33 34.65 -18.54
CA PHE A 115 -16.39 34.44 -19.51
C PHE A 115 -16.93 35.80 -19.92
N ALA A 116 -16.74 36.15 -21.19
CA ALA A 116 -17.23 37.40 -21.76
C ALA A 116 -18.49 37.15 -22.60
N GLY A 117 -19.43 38.10 -22.57
CA GLY A 117 -20.60 38.13 -23.43
C GLY A 117 -20.28 38.57 -24.86
N GLU A 118 -21.27 38.57 -25.74
CA GLU A 118 -21.13 38.98 -27.14
C GLU A 118 -20.62 40.42 -27.30
N ASN A 119 -20.92 41.27 -26.31
CA ASN A 119 -20.49 42.68 -26.28
C ASN A 119 -19.11 42.88 -25.62
N GLY A 120 -18.41 41.82 -25.22
CA GLY A 120 -17.14 41.88 -24.51
C GLY A 120 -17.25 42.22 -23.01
N GLU A 121 -18.47 42.31 -22.47
CA GLU A 121 -18.72 42.49 -21.04
C GLU A 121 -18.38 41.20 -20.27
N LEU A 122 -17.71 41.34 -19.12
CA LEU A 122 -17.39 40.21 -18.25
C LEU A 122 -18.70 39.71 -17.60
N LEU A 123 -19.12 38.49 -17.94
CA LEU A 123 -20.32 37.86 -17.41
C LEU A 123 -20.04 37.03 -16.16
N ASP A 124 -18.93 36.29 -16.16
CA ASP A 124 -18.55 35.41 -15.06
C ASP A 124 -17.03 35.32 -14.96
N GLN A 125 -16.52 35.16 -13.74
CA GLN A 125 -15.10 34.94 -13.46
C GLN A 125 -14.99 33.75 -12.52
N ARG A 126 -14.29 32.71 -12.97
CA ARG A 126 -14.03 31.51 -12.18
C ARG A 126 -12.55 31.35 -11.94
N VAL A 127 -12.20 31.14 -10.68
CA VAL A 127 -10.85 30.80 -10.26
C VAL A 127 -10.84 29.35 -9.84
N LEU A 128 -9.86 28.59 -10.32
CA LEU A 128 -9.61 27.24 -9.86
C LEU A 128 -8.13 27.06 -9.57
N TRP A 129 -7.83 26.13 -8.68
CA TRP A 129 -6.46 25.76 -8.37
C TRP A 129 -6.24 24.28 -8.63
N VAL A 130 -5.12 23.96 -9.26
CA VAL A 130 -4.68 22.58 -9.48
C VAL A 130 -3.40 22.36 -8.68
N CYS A 131 -3.47 21.40 -7.77
CA CYS A 131 -2.35 20.94 -6.96
C CYS A 131 -1.85 19.62 -7.52
N VAL A 132 -0.55 19.53 -7.81
CA VAL A 132 0.15 18.29 -8.16
C VAL A 132 1.14 17.97 -7.05
N LEU A 133 0.97 16.80 -6.43
CA LEU A 133 1.87 16.29 -5.40
C LEU A 133 2.64 15.09 -5.95
N VAL A 134 3.96 15.10 -5.78
CA VAL A 134 4.85 13.99 -6.15
C VAL A 134 5.46 13.43 -4.87
N PHE A 135 5.38 12.12 -4.68
CA PHE A 135 5.79 11.45 -3.45
C PHE A 135 7.21 10.93 -3.52
N THR A 136 7.94 11.00 -2.40
CA THR A 136 9.31 10.46 -2.32
C THR A 136 9.30 8.93 -2.32
N LYS A 137 8.39 8.33 -1.56
CA LYS A 137 8.17 6.88 -1.48
C LYS A 137 6.76 6.54 -1.98
N PRO A 138 6.59 5.39 -2.66
CA PRO A 138 5.30 4.95 -3.16
C PRO A 138 4.23 4.84 -2.07
N THR A 139 3.17 5.59 -2.31
CA THR A 139 1.90 5.73 -1.58
C THR A 139 0.80 4.72 -1.93
N HIS A 140 0.28 3.91 -1.00
CA HIS A 140 -1.01 3.23 -1.17
C HIS A 140 -2.06 3.92 -0.31
N TYR A 141 -2.79 4.84 -0.92
CA TYR A 141 -3.74 5.70 -0.24
C TYR A 141 -5.16 5.17 -0.38
N GLY A 142 -5.96 5.32 0.68
CA GLY A 142 -7.40 5.15 0.64
C GLY A 142 -8.09 6.46 0.27
N GLN A 143 -7.63 7.57 0.83
CA GLN A 143 -8.27 8.87 0.68
C GLN A 143 -7.26 10.02 0.81
N ILE A 144 -7.51 11.11 0.10
CA ILE A 144 -6.84 12.40 0.33
C ILE A 144 -7.80 13.33 1.06
N ILE A 145 -7.35 13.84 2.20
CA ILE A 145 -8.08 14.83 2.99
C ILE A 145 -7.38 16.17 2.84
N VAL A 146 -8.16 17.20 2.55
CA VAL A 146 -7.70 18.58 2.61
C VAL A 146 -8.34 19.22 3.83
N ASP A 147 -7.50 19.70 4.73
CA ASP A 147 -7.88 20.39 5.96
C ASP A 147 -7.36 21.83 5.92
N ALA A 148 -8.12 22.77 6.45
CA ALA A 148 -7.72 24.18 6.56
C ALA A 148 -7.92 24.71 7.99
N GLY A 149 -8.04 23.82 8.96
CA GLY A 149 -8.42 24.15 10.33
C GLY A 149 -9.79 24.81 10.36
N ASN A 150 -9.83 26.09 10.73
CA ASN A 150 -11.07 26.87 10.84
C ASN A 150 -11.41 27.69 9.59
N ALA A 151 -10.56 27.68 8.57
CA ALA A 151 -10.80 28.45 7.35
C ALA A 151 -11.77 27.70 6.43
N ARG A 152 -12.62 28.46 5.73
CA ARG A 152 -13.51 27.90 4.71
C ARG A 152 -12.70 27.61 3.45
N ILE A 153 -12.69 26.35 3.03
CA ILE A 153 -12.12 25.95 1.74
C ILE A 153 -13.19 25.87 0.65
N PRO A 154 -12.84 26.18 -0.60
CA PRO A 154 -13.69 25.85 -1.73
C PRO A 154 -13.85 24.34 -1.87
N GLU A 155 -14.88 23.93 -2.59
CA GLU A 155 -15.07 22.52 -2.93
C GLU A 155 -13.83 21.99 -3.67
N TYR A 156 -13.38 20.79 -3.32
CA TYR A 156 -12.22 20.17 -3.94
C TYR A 156 -12.54 18.77 -4.47
N GLN A 157 -11.80 18.36 -5.49
CA GLN A 157 -11.93 17.06 -6.13
C GLN A 157 -10.54 16.44 -6.32
N VAL A 158 -10.39 15.17 -5.94
CA VAL A 158 -9.19 14.38 -6.26
C VAL A 158 -9.34 13.87 -7.70
N LEU A 159 -8.55 14.41 -8.62
CA LEU A 159 -8.61 14.04 -10.04
C LEU A 159 -7.85 12.74 -10.33
N THR A 160 -6.71 12.55 -9.68
CA THR A 160 -5.93 11.33 -9.81
C THR A 160 -5.22 10.99 -8.51
N GLN A 161 -5.06 9.70 -8.27
CA GLN A 161 -4.38 9.15 -7.11
C GLN A 161 -3.62 7.91 -7.58
N LYS A 162 -2.35 8.09 -7.94
CA LYS A 162 -1.44 7.02 -8.34
C LYS A 162 -0.42 6.78 -7.22
N HIS A 163 0.36 5.71 -7.37
CA HIS A 163 1.35 5.29 -6.38
C HIS A 163 2.35 6.40 -6.01
N ASN A 164 2.75 7.25 -6.96
CA ASN A 164 3.78 8.28 -6.74
C ASN A 164 3.28 9.71 -6.95
N CYS A 165 2.00 9.92 -7.25
CA CYS A 165 1.46 11.26 -7.41
C CYS A 165 -0.03 11.35 -7.07
N ALA A 166 -0.44 12.54 -6.67
CA ALA A 166 -1.83 12.91 -6.53
C ALA A 166 -2.09 14.27 -7.19
N ILE A 167 -3.29 14.43 -7.75
CA ILE A 167 -3.76 15.71 -8.28
C ILE A 167 -5.06 16.08 -7.58
N VAL A 168 -5.09 17.26 -6.97
CA VAL A 168 -6.25 17.82 -6.29
C VAL A 168 -6.65 19.12 -6.97
N ARG A 169 -7.91 19.23 -7.38
CA ARG A 169 -8.49 20.44 -7.96
C ARG A 169 -9.36 21.13 -6.92
N PHE A 170 -9.24 22.45 -6.80
CA PHE A 170 -10.11 23.30 -5.99
C PHE A 170 -10.99 24.16 -6.92
N ASN A 171 -12.30 24.09 -6.73
CA ASN A 171 -13.31 24.86 -7.47
C ASN A 171 -13.53 26.23 -6.84
N GLY A 172 -12.45 26.99 -6.66
CA GLY A 172 -12.48 28.31 -6.07
C GLY A 172 -11.10 28.78 -5.68
N ASP A 173 -11.01 30.02 -5.22
CA ASP A 173 -9.75 30.57 -4.75
C ASP A 173 -9.38 30.02 -3.37
N ILE A 174 -8.12 29.62 -3.21
CA ILE A 174 -7.52 29.19 -1.94
C ILE A 174 -6.56 30.23 -1.38
N GLY A 175 -6.51 31.43 -1.97
CA GLY A 175 -5.75 32.56 -1.47
C GLY A 175 -6.07 32.86 0.00
N ASN A 176 -5.03 33.17 0.78
CA ASN A 176 -5.12 33.49 2.21
C ASN A 176 -5.54 32.32 3.14
N VAL A 177 -5.39 31.07 2.70
CA VAL A 177 -5.71 29.89 3.50
C VAL A 177 -4.44 29.12 3.85
N ALA A 178 -4.36 28.62 5.09
CA ALA A 178 -3.41 27.60 5.46
C ALA A 178 -4.04 26.23 5.19
N LEU A 179 -3.42 25.44 4.31
CA LEU A 179 -3.91 24.14 3.87
C LEU A 179 -2.99 23.03 4.34
N GLU A 180 -3.58 21.96 4.84
CA GLU A 180 -2.92 20.70 5.11
C GLU A 180 -3.55 19.61 4.24
N ILE A 181 -2.75 19.03 3.35
CA ILE A 181 -3.17 17.90 2.52
C ILE A 181 -2.55 16.64 3.12
N LYS A 182 -3.41 15.74 3.61
CA LYS A 182 -3.01 14.44 4.18
C LYS A 182 -3.49 13.32 3.28
N CYS A 183 -2.64 12.32 3.10
CA CYS A 183 -3.09 11.06 2.51
C CYS A 183 -3.32 10.04 3.62
N ILE A 184 -4.55 9.54 3.70
CA ILE A 184 -4.94 8.49 4.66
C ILE A 184 -4.84 7.14 3.97
N PRO A 185 -4.19 6.13 4.59
CA PRO A 185 -4.14 4.78 4.07
C PRO A 185 -5.55 4.21 3.89
N SER A 186 -5.73 3.32 2.92
CA SER A 186 -6.94 2.49 2.93
C SER A 186 -6.83 1.61 4.16
N ASN A 187 -7.81 1.73 5.06
CA ASN A 187 -7.85 0.91 6.26
C ASN A 187 -7.71 -0.56 5.82
N PRO A 188 -6.74 -1.34 6.35
CA PRO A 188 -6.68 -2.76 6.04
C PRO A 188 -7.94 -3.40 6.63
N ALA A 189 -8.89 -3.72 5.75
CA ALA A 189 -10.03 -4.57 6.09
C ALA A 189 -9.56 -5.99 6.43
#